data_AF-A0A836WMN8-F1
#
_entry.id   AF-A0A836WMN8-F1
#
_cell.length_a   1.000
_cell.length_b   1.000
_cell.length_c   1.000
_cell.angle_alpha   90.00
_cell.angle_beta   90.00
_cell.angle_gamma   90.00
#
_symmetry.space_group_name_H-M   'P 1'
#
loop_
_entity.id
_entity.type
_entity.pdbx_description
1 polymer ?
#
loop_
_entity_poly.entity_id
_entity_poly.type
_entity_poly.pdbx_seq_one_letter_code
_entity_poly.pdbx_strand_id
1 'polypeptide(L)' 'LLFLAFDMEMAFMYPWAVALDELQLFGLIEMVIFMVILAIAYVYIWGRGGLEWD' A
#
# COMPACT_ATOMS: atom_id res chain seq x y z
N LEU A 1 -1.12 -12.77 -9.11
CA LEU A 1 -0.30 -12.53 -7.89
C LEU A 1 -0.36 -11.07 -7.45
N LEU A 2 -0.20 -10.09 -8.35
CA LEU A 2 -0.35 -8.66 -8.01
C LEU A 2 -1.68 -8.34 -7.31
N PHE A 3 -2.79 -8.91 -7.80
CA PHE A 3 -4.10 -8.78 -7.16
C PHE A 3 -4.10 -9.22 -5.68
N LEU A 4 -3.48 -10.37 -5.37
CA LEU A 4 -3.41 -10.87 -3.98
C LEU A 4 -2.51 -9.99 -3.10
N ALA A 5 -1.42 -9.47 -3.66
CA ALA A 5 -0.54 -8.53 -2.94
C ALA A 5 -1.31 -7.25 -2.59
N PHE A 6 -2.02 -6.67 -3.57
CA PHE A 6 -2.86 -5.49 -3.37
C PHE A 6 -3.97 -5.72 -2.34
N ASP A 7 -4.62 -6.88 -2.38
CA ASP A 7 -5.69 -7.22 -1.43
C ASP A 7 -5.15 -7.35 0.01
N MET A 8 -3.95 -7.91 0.17
CA MET A 8 -3.26 -7.91 1.46
C MET A 8 -2.89 -6.50 1.93
N GLU A 9 -2.42 -5.62 1.05
CA GLU A 9 -2.10 -4.22 1.39
C GLU A 9 -3.35 -3.50 1.92
N MET A 10 -4.49 -3.67 1.25
CA MET A 10 -5.77 -3.11 1.68
C MET A 10 -6.19 -3.66 3.06
N ALA A 11 -5.97 -4.95 3.32
CA ALA A 11 -6.24 -5.55 4.63
C ALA A 11 -5.42 -4.92 5.78
N PHE A 12 -4.23 -4.39 5.51
CA PHE A 12 -3.43 -3.64 6.48
C PHE A 12 -3.88 -2.17 6.61
N MET A 13 -4.36 -1.56 5.53
CA MET A 13 -4.85 -0.19 5.53
C MET A 13 -6.14 0.00 6.32
N TYR A 14 -7.05 -0.98 6.28
CA TYR A 14 -8.35 -0.87 6.96
C TYR A 14 -8.22 -0.68 8.49
N PRO A 15 -7.49 -1.53 9.24
CA PRO A 15 -7.31 -1.33 10.68
C PRO A 15 -6.62 0.00 11.01
N TRP A 16 -5.63 0.40 10.21
CA TRP A 16 -4.98 1.69 10.37
C TRP A 16 -5.97 2.85 10.19
N ALA A 17 -6.82 2.81 9.17
CA ALA A 17 -7.79 3.86 8.87
C ALA A 17 -8.83 3.99 9.99
N VAL A 18 -9.24 2.87 10.59
CA VAL A 18 -10.14 2.85 11.76
C VAL A 18 -9.45 3.43 13.00
N ALA A 19 -8.16 3.15 13.21
CA ALA A 19 -7.39 3.62 14.35
C ALA A 19 -6.76 5.01 14.18
N LEU A 20 -7.00 5.70 13.06
CA LEU A 20 -6.34 6.97 12.74
C LEU A 20 -6.60 8.07 13.78
N ASP A 21 -7.77 8.06 14.41
CA ASP A 21 -8.15 9.05 15.42
C ASP A 21 -7.31 8.92 16.71
N GLU A 22 -6.89 7.69 17.04
CA GLU A 22 -5.99 7.40 18.17
C GLU A 22 -4.52 7.63 17.82
N LEU A 23 -4.13 7.31 16.58
CA LEU A 23 -2.75 7.39 16.10
C LEU A 23 -2.35 8.82 15.65
N GLN A 24 -3.31 9.65 15.29
CA GLN A 24 -3.15 11.05 14.87
C GLN A 24 -2.02 11.22 13.83
N LEU A 25 -1.13 12.21 14.05
CA LEU A 25 -0.05 12.55 13.11
C LEU A 25 0.98 11.41 12.96
N PHE A 26 1.22 10.63 14.01
CA PHE A 26 2.13 9.49 13.95
C PHE A 26 1.59 8.43 12.98
N GLY A 27 0.30 8.11 13.08
CA GLY A 27 -0.37 7.20 12.15
C GLY A 27 -0.28 7.70 10.70
N LEU A 28 -0.43 9.00 10.48
CA LEU A 28 -0.32 9.59 9.14
C LEU A 28 1.08 9.40 8.54
N ILE A 29 2.13 9.68 9.30
CA ILE A 29 3.52 9.56 8.83
C ILE A 29 3.86 8.11 8.49
N GLU A 30 3.52 7.17 9.38
CA GLU A 30 3.72 5.74 9.15
C GLU A 30 3.02 5.27 7.87
N MET A 31 1.78 5.71 7.64
CA MET A 31 1.04 5.32 6.43
C MET A 31 1.62 5.95 5.16
N VAL A 32 2.11 7.18 5.21
CA VAL A 32 2.82 7.79 4.07
C VAL A 32 4.08 7.00 3.74
N ILE A 33 4.87 6.61 4.74
CA ILE A 33 6.07 5.79 4.54
C ILE A 33 5.70 4.43 3.94
N PHE A 34 4.69 3.77 4.50
CA PHE A 34 4.17 2.50 3.98
C PHE A 34 3.75 2.61 2.51
N MET A 35 2.97 3.65 2.17
CA MET A 35 2.54 3.95 0.80
C MET A 35 3.70 4.17 -0.16
N VAL A 36 4.75 4.87 0.26
CA VAL A 36 5.93 5.11 -0.58
C VAL A 36 6.64 3.79 -0.89
N ILE A 37 6.78 2.90 0.09
CA ILE A 37 7.40 1.58 -0.10
C ILE A 37 6.60 0.75 -1.10
N LEU A 38 5.27 0.72 -0.98
CA LEU A 38 4.40 0.02 -1.93
C LEU A 38 4.47 0.63 -3.32
N ALA A 39 4.49 1.96 -3.42
CA ALA A 39 4.60 2.67 -4.70
C ALA A 39 5.90 2.29 -5.43
N ILE A 40 7.02 2.16 -4.71
CA ILE A 40 8.29 1.69 -5.29
C ILE A 40 8.14 0.27 -5.85
N ALA A 41 7.51 -0.64 -5.10
CA ALA A 41 7.26 -2.00 -5.54
C ALA A 41 6.37 -2.03 -6.81
N TYR A 42 5.32 -1.22 -6.85
CA TYR A 42 4.44 -1.07 -8.01
C TYR A 42 5.15 -0.52 -9.24
N VAL A 43 5.94 0.55 -9.08
CA VAL A 43 6.73 1.13 -10.18
C VAL A 43 7.72 0.12 -10.75
N TYR A 44 8.34 -0.69 -9.90
CA TYR A 44 9.23 -1.76 -10.34
C TYR A 44 8.49 -2.82 -11.18
N ILE A 45 7.30 -3.25 -10.73
CA ILE A 45 6.48 -4.23 -11.45
C ILE A 45 5.97 -3.65 -12.78
N TRP A 46 5.61 -2.37 -12.80
CA TRP A 46 5.20 -1.68 -14.02
C TRP A 46 6.34 -1.68 -15.05
N GLY A 47 7.56 -1.29 -14.66
CA GLY A 47 8.71 -1.30 -15.57
C GLY A 47 9.07 -2.67 -16.14
N ARG A 48 8.55 -3.76 -15.55
CA ARG A 48 8.72 -5.15 -16.00
C ARG A 48 7.58 -5.65 -16.89
N GLY A 49 6.59 -4.82 -17.22
CA GLY A 49 5.39 -5.25 -17.96
C GLY A 49 4.39 -6.04 -17.11
N GLY A 50 4.56 -6.09 -15.77
CA GLY A 50 3.68 -6.88 -14.89
C GLY A 50 2.27 -6.32 -14.71
N LEU A 51 1.96 -5.20 -15.38
CA LEU A 51 0.63 -4.58 -15.45
C LEU A 51 -0.03 -4.75 -16.82
N GLU A 52 0.60 -5.46 -17.76
CA GLU A 52 0.01 -5.74 -19.07
C GLU A 52 -1.05 -6.84 -18.91
N TRP A 53 -2.28 -6.51 -19.34
CA TRP A 53 -3.43 -7.40 -19.36
C TRP A 53 -3.70 -7.78 -20.82
N ASP A 54 -3.17 -8.92 -21.26
CA ASP A 54 -3.70 -9.68 -22.41
C ASP A 54 -4.68 -10.75 -21.91
#